data_AF-A0A177AVS6-F1
#
_entry.id   AF-A0A177AVS6-F1
#
_cell.length_a   1.000
_cell.length_b   1.000
_cell.length_c   1.000
_cell.angle_alpha   90.00
_cell.angle_beta   90.00
_cell.angle_gamma   90.00
#
_symmetry.space_group_name_H-M   'P 1'
#
loop_
_entity.id
_entity.type
_entity.pdbx_description
1 polymer ?
#
loop_
_entity_poly.entity_id
_entity_poly.type
_entity_poly.pdbx_seq_one_letter_code
_entity_poly.pdbx_strand_id
1 'polypeptide(L)'
;MTGKSHKKLIINDWVRTIKQSFKGFNLSNPLQIVSLVRPGVYKLSDNTIWNGARLTKSNKIAINNEDWLMNEDNASDDFPRKI
;
A
#
# COMPACT_ATOMS: atom_id res chain seq x y z
N MET A 1 0.62 -23.88 -4.47
CA MET A 1 -0.41 -22.82 -4.60
C MET A 1 -0.05 -21.70 -3.64
N THR A 2 0.63 -20.66 -4.11
CA THR A 2 0.99 -19.50 -3.28
C THR A 2 -0.27 -18.64 -3.11
N GLY A 3 -0.98 -18.85 -1.99
CA GLY A 3 -2.10 -18.01 -1.61
C GLY A 3 -1.61 -16.59 -1.41
N LYS A 4 -1.74 -15.74 -2.43
CA LYS A 4 -1.55 -14.29 -2.28
C LYS A 4 -2.56 -13.85 -1.23
N SER A 5 -2.10 -13.62 -0.01
CA SER A 5 -2.94 -13.06 1.05
C SER A 5 -3.43 -11.71 0.54
N HIS A 6 -4.68 -11.65 0.09
CA HIS A 6 -5.34 -10.42 -0.29
C HIS A 6 -5.44 -9.60 0.99
N LYS A 7 -4.43 -8.74 1.26
CA LYS A 7 -4.45 -7.81 2.39
C LYS A 7 -5.76 -7.03 2.31
N LYS A 8 -6.69 -7.33 3.22
CA LYS A 8 -8.00 -6.72 3.28
C LYS A 8 -7.84 -5.27 3.69
N LEU A 9 -8.29 -4.34 2.83
CA LEU A 9 -8.34 -2.93 3.16
C LEU A 9 -9.56 -2.64 4.04
N ILE A 10 -9.36 -1.85 5.08
CA ILE A 10 -10.40 -1.47 6.04
C ILE A 10 -10.62 0.05 6.05
N ILE A 11 -11.74 0.49 6.58
CA ILE A 11 -12.03 1.92 6.78
C ILE A 11 -10.93 2.51 7.69
N ASN A 12 -10.54 3.75 7.41
CA ASN A 12 -9.42 4.48 8.02
C ASN A 12 -8.01 4.06 7.57
N ASP A 13 -7.85 3.02 6.75
CA ASP A 13 -6.56 2.72 6.13
C ASP A 13 -6.13 3.87 5.20
N TRP A 14 -4.84 4.19 5.23
CA TRP A 14 -4.22 5.10 4.27
C TRP A 14 -3.78 4.28 3.05
N VAL A 15 -4.12 4.78 1.87
CA VAL A 15 -3.86 4.11 0.59
C VAL A 15 -3.36 5.09 -0.46
N ARG A 16 -2.61 4.58 -1.43
CA ARG A 16 -2.20 5.31 -2.63
C ARG A 16 -2.87 4.69 -3.85
N THR A 17 -3.21 5.55 -4.81
CA THR A 17 -3.72 5.14 -6.11
C THR A 17 -2.57 5.08 -7.10
N ILE A 18 -2.51 4.04 -7.92
CA ILE A 18 -1.54 3.94 -9.01
C ILE A 18 -2.15 4.61 -10.25
N LYS A 19 -1.57 5.72 -10.68
CA LYS A 19 -1.92 6.39 -11.94
C LYS A 19 -0.87 6.08 -13.00
N GLN A 20 -1.33 5.67 -14.18
CA GLN A 20 -0.47 5.60 -15.36
C GLN A 20 -0.08 7.02 -15.78
N SER A 21 1.21 7.21 -16.05
CA SER A 21 1.82 8.43 -16.55
C SER A 21 2.61 8.09 -17.82
N PHE A 22 2.87 9.08 -18.68
CA PHE A 22 3.67 8.89 -19.89
C PHE A 22 5.09 8.34 -19.63
N LYS A 23 5.63 8.53 -18.40
CA LYS A 23 6.94 8.02 -17.97
C LYS A 23 6.89 6.74 -17.13
N GLY A 24 5.72 6.13 -16.93
CA GLY A 24 5.56 4.91 -16.11
C GLY A 24 4.37 4.98 -15.14
N PHE A 25 4.53 4.44 -13.94
CA PHE A 25 3.50 4.46 -12.90
C PHE A 25 3.86 5.49 -11.82
N ASN A 26 2.95 6.42 -11.56
CA ASN A 26 3.07 7.37 -10.44
C ASN A 26 2.08 7.01 -9.34
N LEU A 27 2.60 6.92 -8.10
CA LEU A 27 1.76 6.81 -6.91
C LEU A 27 1.21 8.19 -6.55
N SER A 28 -0.10 8.26 -6.27
CA SER A 28 -0.70 9.48 -5.74
C SER A 28 -0.22 9.77 -4.32
N ASN A 29 -0.57 10.95 -3.83
CA ASN A 29 -0.53 11.24 -2.40
C ASN A 29 -1.38 10.19 -1.63
N PRO A 30 -0.99 9.88 -0.37
CA PRO A 30 -1.79 9.03 0.50
C PRO A 30 -3.18 9.64 0.73
N LEU A 31 -4.21 8.83 0.55
CA LEU A 31 -5.61 9.16 0.81
C LEU A 31 -6.16 8.17 1.83
N GLN A 32 -7.10 8.61 2.66
CA GLN A 32 -7.71 7.74 3.65
C GLN A 32 -8.97 7.09 3.06
N ILE A 33 -9.20 5.80 3.36
CA ILE A 33 -10.48 5.15 3.08
C ILE A 33 -11.52 5.67 4.06
N VAL A 34 -12.57 6.33 3.54
CA VAL A 34 -13.66 6.88 4.36
C VAL A 34 -14.86 5.95 4.45
N SER A 35 -15.12 5.15 3.41
CA SER A 35 -16.21 4.17 3.44
C SER A 35 -16.03 3.04 2.44
N LEU A 36 -16.73 1.93 2.70
CA LEU A 36 -16.90 0.84 1.73
C LEU A 36 -18.18 1.11 0.93
N VAL A 37 -18.06 1.20 -0.40
CA VAL A 37 -19.21 1.40 -1.29
C VAL A 37 -19.89 0.06 -1.60
N ARG A 38 -19.08 -0.95 -1.92
CA ARG A 38 -19.48 -2.35 -2.13
C ARG A 38 -18.26 -3.24 -1.94
N PRO A 39 -18.38 -4.58 -1.85
CA PRO A 39 -17.23 -5.47 -1.65
C PRO A 39 -16.10 -5.19 -2.66
N GLY A 40 -14.91 -4.87 -2.14
CA GLY A 40 -13.73 -4.54 -2.95
C GLY A 40 -13.75 -3.13 -3.58
N VAL A 41 -14.71 -2.27 -3.29
CA VAL A 41 -14.78 -0.89 -3.79
C VAL A 41 -14.93 0.09 -2.64
N TYR A 42 -14.03 1.07 -2.60
CA TYR A 42 -13.84 1.98 -1.48
C TYR A 42 -13.99 3.43 -1.94
N LYS A 43 -14.53 4.26 -1.04
CA LYS A 43 -14.54 5.71 -1.18
C LYS A 43 -13.35 6.28 -0.40
N LEU A 44 -12.63 7.20 -1.01
CA LEU A 44 -11.46 7.86 -0.43
C LEU A 44 -11.81 9.25 0.12
N SER A 45 -10.90 9.83 0.90
CA SER A 45 -11.05 11.13 1.57
C SER A 45 -11.20 12.32 0.60
N ASP A 46 -10.77 12.17 -0.65
CA ASP A 46 -11.00 13.13 -1.74
C ASP A 46 -12.36 12.91 -2.45
N ASN A 47 -13.23 12.09 -1.86
CA ASN A 47 -14.55 11.73 -2.40
C ASN A 47 -14.51 10.86 -3.67
N THR A 48 -13.33 10.36 -4.10
CA THR A 48 -13.21 9.45 -5.25
C THR A 48 -13.51 8.01 -4.89
N ILE A 49 -13.89 7.20 -5.89
CA ILE A 49 -14.27 5.78 -5.72
C ILE A 49 -13.27 4.89 -6.46
N TRP A 50 -12.70 3.92 -5.76
CA TRP A 50 -11.64 3.05 -6.29
C TRP A 50 -11.88 1.57 -5.98
N ASN A 51 -11.47 0.71 -6.91
CA ASN A 51 -11.36 -0.72 -6.67
C ASN A 51 -10.15 -0.97 -5.75
N GLY A 52 -10.35 -1.70 -4.65
CA GLY A 52 -9.32 -2.08 -3.70
C GLY A 52 -8.14 -2.81 -4.32
N ALA A 53 -8.33 -3.54 -5.42
CA ALA A 53 -7.25 -4.17 -6.17
C ALA A 53 -6.27 -3.16 -6.80
N ARG A 54 -6.67 -1.88 -6.95
CA ARG A 54 -5.84 -0.79 -7.48
C ARG A 54 -5.31 0.14 -6.38
N LEU A 55 -5.56 -0.19 -5.12
CA LEU A 55 -5.12 0.57 -3.95
C LEU A 55 -3.95 -0.14 -3.29
N THR A 56 -2.91 0.63 -2.99
CA THR A 56 -1.75 0.14 -2.24
C THR A 56 -1.78 0.75 -0.85
N LYS A 57 -1.73 -0.08 0.20
CA LYS A 57 -1.68 0.40 1.58
C LYS A 57 -0.42 1.25 1.79
N SER A 58 -0.57 2.38 2.47
CA SER A 58 0.51 3.32 2.76
C SER A 58 0.41 3.80 4.20
N ASN A 59 1.50 4.35 4.74
CA ASN A 59 1.44 5.06 6.01
C ASN A 59 0.95 6.50 5.81
N LYS A 60 0.31 7.07 6.85
CA LYS A 60 -0.15 8.48 6.90
C LYS A 60 1.00 9.47 6.67
N ILE A 61 2.21 9.08 7.06
CA ILE A 61 3.44 9.83 6.86
C ILE A 61 4.04 9.39 5.53
N ALA A 62 3.85 10.18 4.50
CA ALA A 62 4.74 10.15 3.35
C ALA A 62 4.70 11.51 2.68
N ILE A 63 5.20 12.48 3.43
CA ILE A 63 5.66 13.75 2.89
C ILE A 63 7.16 13.55 2.66
N ASN A 64 7.50 13.55 1.37
CA ASN A 64 8.82 13.72 0.77
C ASN A 64 9.70 12.46 0.58
N ASN A 65 9.85 12.14 -0.71
CA ASN A 65 11.03 11.67 -1.45
C ASN A 65 11.79 10.42 -0.95
N GLU A 66 11.82 9.40 -1.84
CA GLU A 66 12.85 8.34 -1.93
C GLU A 66 12.91 7.18 -0.92
N ASP A 67 12.01 7.08 0.06
CA ASP A 67 12.15 6.07 1.14
C ASP A 67 11.49 4.67 0.92
N TRP A 68 11.34 4.19 -0.31
CA TRP A 68 10.80 2.82 -0.56
C TRP A 68 11.68 1.93 -1.45
N LEU A 69 12.99 2.17 -1.42
CA LEU A 69 14.02 1.26 -1.93
C LEU A 69 14.67 0.45 -0.80
N MET A 70 13.90 -0.06 0.17
CA MET A 70 14.38 -1.04 1.15
C MET A 70 13.25 -2.01 1.51
N ASN A 71 12.92 -2.94 0.62
CA ASN A 71 12.38 -4.22 1.06
C ASN A 71 13.58 -5.13 1.33
N GLU A 72 13.82 -5.38 2.62
CA GLU A 72 14.28 -6.66 3.19
C GLU A 72 15.41 -7.41 2.47
N ASP A 73 16.64 -6.96 2.71
CA ASP A 73 17.76 -7.88 2.94
C ASP A 73 18.32 -7.58 4.34
N ASN A 74 18.59 -8.62 5.13
CA ASN A 74 19.06 -8.60 6.53
C ASN A 74 17.99 -8.71 7.63
N ALA A 75 17.19 -9.77 7.58
CA ALA A 75 17.18 -10.66 8.74
C ALA A 75 18.29 -11.69 8.50
N SER A 76 19.55 -11.31 8.76
CA SER A 76 20.57 -12.31 9.04
C SER A 76 20.12 -13.00 10.31
N ASP A 77 19.50 -14.17 10.15
CA ASP A 77 19.34 -15.13 11.22
C ASP A 77 20.73 -15.36 11.82
N ASP A 78 20.94 -14.76 12.99
CA ASP A 78 22.05 -14.96 13.88
C ASP A 78 22.05 -16.43 14.29
N PHE A 79 22.68 -17.28 13.47
CA PHE A 79 23.02 -18.63 13.88
C PHE A 79 23.96 -18.52 15.09
N PRO A 80 23.60 -19.00 16.30
CA PRO A 80 24.57 -19.09 17.35
C PRO A 80 25.61 -20.14 16.95
N ARG A 81 26.83 -19.70 16.62
CA ARG A 81 27.99 -20.59 16.62
C ARG A 81 28.22 -21.04 18.05
N LYS A 82 27.75 -22.25 18.36
CA LYS A 82 28.19 -23.01 19.53
C LYS A 82 29.65 -23.42 19.29
N ILE A 83 30.56 -22.84 20.05
CA ILE A 83 31.95 -23.30 20.19
C ILE A 83 31.97 -24.49 21.14
#